data_AF-A0A9J6F9Y3-F1
#
_entry.id   AF-A0A9J6F9Y3-F1
#
_cell.length_a   1.000
_cell.length_b   1.000
_cell.length_c   1.000
_cell.angle_alpha   90.00
_cell.angle_beta   90.00
_cell.angle_gamma   90.00
#
_symmetry.space_group_name_H-M   'P 1'
#
loop_
_entity.id
_entity.type
_entity.pdbx_description
1 polymer ?
#
loop_
_entity_poly.entity_id
_entity_poly.type
_entity_poly.pdbx_seq_one_letter_code
_entity_poly.pdbx_strand_id
1 'polypeptide(L)'
;MVTITYALPVIQPTCNFKAVWSSFSKSSPGKLKQATCGEPVTFIMTEAEAVGTRFAGRLGQLEPFDESASDWASYEERLTSFLIVNRVPYSDKVHAFLSIIGPKTYGLFKSLTTPELPPTKSFEALKKVLSDHLSPKLSVIGERAEFYWRCQKEGESLYEFVAKLRNCRKRASLEVL
;
A
#
# COMPACT_ATOMS: atom_id res chain seq x y z
N MET A 1 2.48 -33.59 -46.68
CA MET A 1 1.55 -34.67 -46.29
C MET A 1 2.30 -35.58 -45.33
N VAL A 2 2.06 -35.45 -44.03
CA VAL A 2 2.73 -36.23 -42.99
C VAL A 2 1.67 -37.08 -42.31
N THR A 3 1.77 -38.39 -42.47
CA THR A 3 0.87 -39.40 -41.89
C THR A 3 1.18 -39.57 -40.41
N ILE A 4 0.21 -39.29 -39.53
CA ILE A 4 0.31 -39.56 -38.09
C ILE A 4 -0.24 -40.96 -37.82
N THR A 5 0.63 -41.85 -37.35
CA THR A 5 0.31 -43.19 -36.87
C THR A 5 -0.15 -43.09 -35.41
N TYR A 6 -1.39 -43.47 -35.10
CA TYR A 6 -1.88 -43.53 -33.72
C TYR A 6 -1.68 -44.95 -33.15
N ALA A 7 -0.97 -45.04 -32.02
CA ALA A 7 -0.87 -46.25 -31.21
C ALA A 7 -2.08 -46.32 -30.25
N LEU A 8 -2.89 -47.38 -30.38
CA LEU A 8 -3.97 -47.72 -29.44
C LEU A 8 -3.39 -48.40 -28.20
N PRO A 9 -3.59 -47.89 -26.98
CA PRO A 9 -3.25 -48.63 -25.78
C PRO A 9 -4.30 -49.70 -25.46
N VAL A 10 -3.79 -50.91 -25.24
CA VAL A 10 -4.49 -52.12 -24.80
C VAL A 10 -5.11 -51.89 -23.42
N ILE A 11 -6.43 -52.01 -23.32
CA ILE A 11 -7.18 -52.00 -22.06
C ILE A 11 -7.07 -53.39 -21.43
N GLN A 12 -6.45 -53.52 -20.26
CA GLN A 12 -6.46 -54.76 -19.46
C GLN A 12 -7.65 -54.74 -18.46
N PRO A 13 -8.44 -55.83 -18.35
CA PRO A 13 -9.69 -55.84 -17.60
C PRO A 13 -9.55 -56.58 -16.27
N THR A 14 -8.99 -55.96 -15.22
CA THR A 14 -9.05 -56.56 -13.88
C THR A 14 -9.07 -55.50 -12.77
N CYS A 15 -10.22 -54.84 -12.56
CA CYS A 15 -10.51 -54.21 -11.27
C CYS A 15 -11.98 -54.44 -10.92
N ASN A 16 -12.18 -55.18 -9.82
CA ASN A 16 -13.44 -55.72 -9.34
C ASN A 16 -14.38 -54.60 -8.83
N PHE A 17 -15.48 -54.36 -9.54
CA PHE A 17 -16.45 -53.28 -9.30
C PHE A 17 -17.12 -53.33 -7.91
N LYS A 18 -17.16 -54.50 -7.26
CA LYS A 18 -17.77 -54.66 -5.93
C LYS A 18 -16.94 -54.09 -4.78
N ALA A 19 -15.61 -54.00 -4.93
CA ALA A 19 -14.73 -53.50 -3.86
C ALA A 19 -14.73 -51.97 -3.75
N VAL A 20 -15.00 -51.26 -4.86
CA VAL A 20 -15.03 -49.79 -4.91
C VAL A 20 -16.31 -49.23 -4.28
N TRP A 21 -17.44 -49.93 -4.42
CA TRP A 21 -18.74 -49.44 -3.95
C TRP A 21 -18.89 -49.47 -2.42
N SER A 22 -18.26 -50.42 -1.72
CA SER A 22 -18.39 -50.52 -0.25
C SER A 22 -17.64 -49.42 0.51
N SER A 23 -16.65 -48.78 -0.12
CA SER A 23 -15.90 -47.66 0.46
C SER A 23 -16.56 -46.30 0.17
N PHE A 24 -17.50 -46.23 -0.77
CA PHE A 24 -18.15 -44.98 -1.19
C PHE A 24 -19.32 -44.57 -0.29
N SER A 25 -19.93 -45.49 0.48
CA SER A 25 -21.12 -45.21 1.29
C SER A 25 -20.86 -44.58 2.67
N LYS A 26 -19.61 -44.25 3.02
CA LYS A 26 -19.24 -43.69 4.35
C LYS A 26 -18.61 -42.28 4.30
N SER A 27 -18.78 -41.54 3.21
CA SER A 27 -18.29 -40.16 3.08
C SER A 27 -19.43 -39.15 3.05
N SER A 28 -19.46 -38.22 4.01
CA SER A 28 -20.31 -37.02 3.99
C SER A 28 -20.12 -36.18 2.72
N PRO A 29 -21.11 -35.35 2.32
CA PRO A 29 -21.09 -34.65 1.03
C PRO A 29 -20.17 -33.44 1.12
N GLY A 30 -18.92 -33.60 0.68
CA GLY A 30 -17.93 -32.53 0.63
C GLY A 30 -16.91 -32.78 -0.47
N LYS A 31 -17.23 -32.32 -1.68
CA LYS A 31 -16.38 -32.20 -2.88
C LYS A 31 -15.90 -33.51 -3.53
N LEU A 32 -16.49 -33.83 -4.68
CA LEU A 32 -15.88 -34.69 -5.70
C LEU A 32 -15.58 -33.83 -6.93
N LYS A 33 -14.31 -33.51 -7.16
CA LYS A 33 -13.82 -33.13 -8.49
C LYS A 33 -13.37 -34.42 -9.19
N GLN A 34 -13.85 -34.65 -10.40
CA GLN A 34 -13.41 -35.74 -11.28
C GLN A 34 -11.89 -35.70 -11.48
N ALA A 35 -11.24 -36.85 -11.33
CA ALA A 35 -9.85 -37.04 -11.72
C ALA A 35 -9.81 -37.61 -13.14
N THR A 36 -9.23 -36.88 -14.08
CA THR A 36 -8.78 -37.43 -15.38
C THR A 36 -7.27 -37.56 -15.35
N CYS A 37 -6.75 -38.70 -15.84
CA CYS A 37 -5.33 -39.00 -15.90
C CYS A 37 -4.67 -38.33 -17.11
N GLY A 38 -3.59 -37.58 -16.87
CA GLY A 38 -2.43 -37.53 -17.77
C GLY A 38 -2.17 -36.23 -18.54
N GLU A 39 -1.48 -35.28 -17.90
CA GLU A 39 -0.40 -34.43 -18.49
C GLU A 39 0.56 -34.03 -17.36
N PRO A 40 1.90 -33.96 -17.56
CA PRO A 40 2.81 -33.42 -16.56
C PRO A 40 2.75 -31.90 -16.60
N VAL A 41 1.66 -31.33 -16.07
CA VAL A 41 1.61 -29.91 -15.80
C VAL A 41 2.60 -29.67 -14.68
N THR A 42 3.66 -28.88 -14.93
CA THR A 42 4.47 -28.28 -13.87
C THR A 42 3.54 -27.41 -13.05
N PHE A 43 2.92 -28.05 -12.06
CA PHE A 43 2.05 -27.47 -11.09
C PHE A 43 2.94 -26.67 -10.15
N ILE A 44 3.28 -25.45 -10.57
CA ILE A 44 3.72 -24.43 -9.65
C ILE A 44 2.54 -24.23 -8.71
N MET A 45 2.64 -24.84 -7.53
CA MET A 45 1.89 -24.43 -6.36
C MET A 45 2.35 -22.99 -6.08
N THR A 46 1.79 -22.02 -6.79
CA THR A 46 1.57 -20.72 -6.15
C THR A 46 0.50 -21.03 -5.13
N GLU A 47 0.94 -21.33 -3.91
CA GLU A 47 0.12 -21.14 -2.73
C GLU A 47 -0.35 -19.69 -2.79
N ALA A 48 -1.52 -19.49 -3.38
CA ALA A 48 -2.36 -18.38 -3.01
C ALA A 48 -2.71 -18.67 -1.56
N GLU A 49 -1.86 -18.19 -0.65
CA GLU A 49 -2.20 -18.09 0.75
C GLU A 49 -3.58 -17.42 0.79
N ALA A 50 -4.58 -18.21 1.15
CA ALA A 50 -5.84 -17.67 1.57
C ALA A 50 -5.52 -16.85 2.81
N VAL A 51 -5.29 -15.54 2.63
CA VAL A 51 -5.28 -14.58 3.72
C VAL A 51 -6.74 -14.41 4.14
N GLY A 52 -7.23 -15.47 4.80
CA GLY A 52 -8.38 -15.44 5.66
C GLY A 52 -8.02 -14.59 6.87
N THR A 53 -7.95 -13.27 6.67
CA THR A 53 -7.86 -12.30 7.75
C THR A 53 -9.24 -12.23 8.40
N ARG A 54 -9.56 -13.26 9.19
CA ARG A 54 -10.45 -13.10 10.34
C ARG A 54 -9.64 -12.38 11.41
N PHE A 55 -9.49 -11.07 11.30
CA PHE A 55 -9.07 -10.25 12.43
C PHE A 55 -10.29 -9.52 12.97
N ALA A 56 -10.84 -10.11 14.02
CA ALA A 56 -11.66 -9.42 14.98
C ALA A 56 -10.85 -8.22 15.52
N GLY A 57 -11.39 -7.02 15.34
CA GLY A 57 -10.84 -5.75 15.80
C GLY A 57 -9.74 -5.18 14.90
N ARG A 58 -10.10 -4.26 13.99
CA ARG A 58 -9.13 -3.29 13.48
C ARG A 58 -8.56 -2.55 14.69
N LEU A 59 -7.25 -2.54 14.84
CA LEU A 59 -6.61 -1.93 16.00
C LEU A 59 -6.65 -0.41 15.83
N GLY A 60 -7.53 0.22 16.61
CA GLY A 60 -7.63 1.68 16.74
C GLY A 60 -8.28 2.38 15.56
N GLN A 61 -8.49 3.69 15.74
CA GLN A 61 -8.89 4.63 14.71
C GLN A 61 -7.76 5.63 14.54
N LEU A 62 -7.31 5.85 13.30
CA LEU A 62 -6.41 6.95 12.99
C LEU A 62 -7.26 8.21 12.74
N GLU A 63 -6.93 9.29 13.44
CA GLU A 63 -7.56 10.59 13.22
C GLU A 63 -7.31 11.07 11.78
N PRO A 64 -8.28 11.78 11.16
CA PRO A 64 -8.06 12.46 9.90
C PRO A 64 -6.86 13.41 9.96
N PHE A 65 -6.25 13.69 8.81
CA PHE A 65 -5.18 14.67 8.77
C PHE A 65 -5.73 16.07 9.04
N ASP A 66 -5.09 16.78 9.97
CA ASP A 66 -5.35 18.19 10.23
C ASP A 66 -4.04 18.98 10.27
N GLU A 67 -3.98 20.02 9.45
CA GLU A 67 -2.79 20.86 9.26
C GLU A 67 -2.46 21.68 10.53
N SER A 68 -3.44 21.93 11.39
CA SER A 68 -3.23 22.67 12.63
C SER A 68 -2.66 21.82 13.77
N ALA A 69 -2.88 20.49 13.72
CA ALA A 69 -2.58 19.58 14.81
C ALA A 69 -1.22 18.87 14.66
N SER A 70 -0.79 18.59 13.43
CA SER A 70 0.44 17.83 13.20
C SER A 70 1.05 18.06 11.83
N ASP A 71 2.39 18.01 11.76
CA ASP A 71 3.13 17.99 10.50
C ASP A 71 2.81 16.75 9.65
N TRP A 72 2.85 16.91 8.33
CA TRP A 72 2.59 15.82 7.39
C TRP A 72 3.53 14.62 7.58
N ALA A 73 4.82 14.86 7.83
CA ALA A 73 5.81 13.80 8.04
C ALA A 73 5.43 12.89 9.24
N SER A 74 5.09 13.51 10.37
CA SER A 74 4.64 12.80 11.57
C SER A 74 3.34 12.03 11.33
N TYR A 75 2.43 12.56 10.51
CA TYR A 75 1.21 11.86 10.12
C TYR A 75 1.49 10.64 9.23
N GLU A 76 2.41 10.77 8.26
CA GLU A 76 2.79 9.68 7.36
C GLU A 76 3.39 8.48 8.11
N GLU A 77 4.21 8.72 9.13
CA GLU A 77 4.79 7.66 9.98
C GLU A 77 3.71 6.91 10.77
N ARG A 78 2.76 7.64 11.36
CA ARG A 78 1.61 7.06 12.08
C ARG A 78 0.72 6.25 11.15
N LEU A 79 0.44 6.78 9.96
CA LEU A 79 -0.33 6.08 8.93
C LEU A 79 0.36 4.79 8.51
N THR A 80 1.66 4.83 8.25
CA THR A 80 2.44 3.66 7.84
C THR A 80 2.40 2.60 8.93
N SER A 81 2.59 3.00 10.18
CA SER A 81 2.47 2.13 11.35
C SER A 81 1.08 1.51 11.47
N PHE A 82 0.03 2.30 11.24
CA PHE A 82 -1.37 1.82 11.25
C PHE A 82 -1.63 0.78 10.16
N LEU A 83 -1.13 0.99 8.93
CA LEU A 83 -1.27 0.03 7.84
C LEU A 83 -0.52 -1.28 8.10
N ILE A 84 0.66 -1.21 8.73
CA ILE A 84 1.47 -2.37 9.11
C ILE A 84 0.75 -3.19 10.19
N VAL A 85 0.29 -2.54 11.26
CA VAL A 85 -0.39 -3.19 12.39
C VAL A 85 -1.67 -3.89 11.93
N ASN A 86 -2.43 -3.26 11.02
CA ASN A 86 -3.66 -3.83 10.48
C ASN A 86 -3.43 -4.83 9.32
N ARG A 87 -2.17 -5.13 8.96
CA ARG A 87 -1.78 -6.09 7.92
C ARG A 87 -2.54 -5.89 6.59
N VAL A 88 -2.67 -4.63 6.16
CA VAL A 88 -3.42 -4.29 4.94
C VAL A 88 -2.64 -4.74 3.70
N PRO A 89 -3.24 -5.54 2.79
CA PRO A 89 -2.58 -5.98 1.57
C PRO A 89 -2.30 -4.79 0.64
N TYR A 90 -1.27 -4.90 -0.20
CA TYR A 90 -0.81 -3.78 -1.04
C TYR A 90 -1.91 -3.26 -1.99
N SER A 91 -2.78 -4.13 -2.50
CA SER A 91 -3.93 -3.77 -3.34
C SER A 91 -4.88 -2.79 -2.63
N ASP A 92 -5.05 -2.97 -1.33
CA ASP A 92 -6.07 -2.26 -0.55
C ASP A 92 -5.50 -1.06 0.18
N LYS A 93 -4.17 -0.88 0.20
CA LYS A 93 -3.50 0.25 0.85
C LYS A 93 -4.01 1.59 0.32
N VAL A 94 -4.26 1.69 -1.00
CA VAL A 94 -4.81 2.90 -1.62
C VAL A 94 -6.21 3.20 -1.07
N HIS A 95 -7.11 2.22 -1.07
CA HIS A 95 -8.47 2.40 -0.57
C HIS A 95 -8.51 2.66 0.95
N ALA A 96 -7.67 1.97 1.72
CA ALA A 96 -7.52 2.21 3.15
C ALA A 96 -7.04 3.64 3.42
N PHE A 97 -6.02 4.10 2.69
CA PHE A 97 -5.49 5.45 2.81
C PHE A 97 -6.54 6.53 2.53
N LEU A 98 -7.27 6.40 1.40
CA LEU A 98 -8.35 7.33 1.05
C LEU A 98 -9.47 7.37 2.09
N SER A 99 -9.71 6.26 2.80
CA SER A 99 -10.73 6.18 3.86
C SER A 99 -10.30 6.89 5.15
N ILE A 100 -9.00 7.01 5.41
CA ILE A 100 -8.44 7.50 6.69
C ILE A 100 -8.12 8.99 6.65
N ILE A 101 -7.64 9.50 5.51
CA ILE A 101 -7.18 10.89 5.34
C ILE A 101 -8.23 11.95 5.72
N GLY A 102 -9.51 11.65 5.51
CA GLY A 102 -10.63 12.55 5.77
C GLY A 102 -11.03 13.42 4.57
N PRO A 103 -12.18 14.12 4.67
CA PRO A 103 -12.83 14.75 3.52
C PRO A 103 -12.08 15.98 2.98
N LYS A 104 -11.47 16.79 3.85
CA LYS A 104 -10.77 18.03 3.45
C LYS A 104 -9.60 17.73 2.52
N THR A 105 -8.69 16.87 3.01
CA THR A 105 -7.49 16.47 2.30
C THR A 105 -7.82 15.59 1.10
N TYR A 106 -8.89 14.79 1.14
CA TYR A 106 -9.39 14.09 -0.06
C TYR A 106 -9.88 15.05 -1.15
N GLY A 107 -10.52 16.17 -0.79
CA GLY A 107 -10.92 17.22 -1.72
C GLY A 107 -9.72 17.87 -2.42
N LEU A 108 -8.68 18.20 -1.65
CA LEU A 108 -7.40 18.68 -2.17
C LEU A 108 -6.72 17.64 -3.07
N PHE A 109 -6.78 16.38 -2.66
CA PHE A 109 -6.19 15.30 -3.43
C PHE A 109 -6.85 15.10 -4.79
N LYS A 110 -8.18 15.24 -4.83
CA LYS A 110 -8.97 15.19 -6.05
C LYS A 110 -8.62 16.36 -6.98
N SER A 111 -8.44 17.58 -6.47
CA SER A 111 -8.04 18.70 -7.31
C SER A 111 -6.65 18.50 -7.92
N LEU A 112 -5.68 17.98 -7.14
CA LEU A 112 -4.33 17.69 -7.61
C LEU A 112 -4.23 16.52 -8.61
N THR A 113 -5.18 15.59 -8.60
CA THR A 113 -5.12 14.35 -9.42
C THR A 113 -5.91 14.46 -10.73
N THR A 114 -6.65 15.54 -10.95
CA THR A 114 -7.40 15.81 -12.19
C THR A 114 -6.47 15.72 -13.42
N PRO A 115 -6.80 14.94 -14.49
CA PRO A 115 -8.07 14.30 -14.82
C PRO A 115 -8.25 12.84 -14.34
N GLU A 116 -7.23 12.23 -13.72
CA GLU A 116 -7.28 10.83 -13.30
C GLU A 116 -7.98 10.65 -11.95
N LEU A 117 -8.51 9.46 -11.70
CA LEU A 117 -9.11 9.14 -10.41
C LEU A 117 -8.03 8.75 -9.38
N PRO A 118 -8.09 9.27 -8.14
CA PRO A 118 -7.22 8.90 -7.03
C PRO A 118 -6.96 7.39 -6.84
N PRO A 119 -7.96 6.48 -6.94
CA PRO A 119 -7.74 5.04 -6.78
C PRO A 119 -6.92 4.38 -7.88
N THR A 120 -6.71 5.04 -9.03
CA THR A 120 -5.98 4.45 -10.16
C THR A 120 -4.46 4.50 -9.98
N LYS A 121 -3.97 5.37 -9.10
CA LYS A 121 -2.53 5.59 -8.86
C LYS A 121 -1.97 4.67 -7.76
N SER A 122 -0.66 4.45 -7.80
CA SER A 122 0.04 3.67 -6.78
C SER A 122 0.08 4.42 -5.44
N PHE A 123 0.04 3.67 -4.33
CA PHE A 123 0.11 4.24 -2.97
C PHE A 123 1.33 5.17 -2.78
N GLU A 124 2.48 4.81 -3.34
CA GLU A 124 3.69 5.64 -3.25
C GLU A 124 3.57 6.97 -4.01
N ALA A 125 2.98 6.95 -5.21
CA ALA A 125 2.74 8.17 -5.97
C ALA A 125 1.79 9.10 -5.21
N LEU A 126 0.76 8.53 -4.57
CA LEU A 126 -0.18 9.28 -3.75
C LEU A 126 0.47 9.97 -2.56
N LYS A 127 1.35 9.27 -1.84
CA LYS A 127 2.12 9.86 -0.74
C LYS A 127 3.04 10.98 -1.23
N LYS A 128 3.69 10.80 -2.38
CA LYS A 128 4.56 11.84 -2.97
C LYS A 128 3.79 13.11 -3.31
N VAL A 129 2.67 13.00 -4.01
CA VAL A 129 1.84 14.17 -4.39
C VAL A 129 1.41 14.97 -3.16
N LEU A 130 1.02 14.28 -2.08
CA LEU A 130 0.65 14.95 -0.83
C LEU A 130 1.87 15.53 -0.10
N SER A 131 2.98 14.81 -0.05
CA SER A 131 4.22 15.31 0.56
C SER A 131 4.73 16.57 -0.13
N ASP A 132 4.72 16.59 -1.47
CA ASP A 132 5.17 17.76 -2.25
C ASP A 132 4.28 18.99 -2.02
N HIS A 133 2.99 18.80 -1.72
CA HIS A 133 2.05 19.89 -1.48
C HIS A 133 2.01 20.34 -0.01
N LEU A 134 1.99 19.40 0.93
CA LEU A 134 1.85 19.67 2.38
C LEU A 134 3.21 19.95 3.06
N SER A 135 4.30 19.44 2.48
CA SER A 135 5.66 19.67 2.95
C SER A 135 6.55 19.98 1.73
N PRO A 136 6.32 21.11 1.05
CA PRO A 136 7.11 21.46 -0.12
C PRO A 136 8.58 21.54 0.26
N LYS A 137 9.43 20.85 -0.51
CA LYS A 137 10.88 20.96 -0.34
C LYS A 137 11.26 22.43 -0.44
N LEU A 138 11.78 22.98 0.66
CA LEU A 138 12.23 24.36 0.70
C LEU A 138 13.35 24.53 -0.34
N SER A 139 13.21 25.53 -1.20
CA SER A 139 14.26 25.86 -2.16
C SER A 139 15.41 26.58 -1.45
N VAL A 140 16.65 26.27 -1.84
CA VAL A 140 17.85 26.95 -1.31
C VAL A 140 17.75 28.47 -1.46
N ILE A 141 17.19 28.93 -2.58
CA ILE A 141 16.98 30.35 -2.86
C ILE A 141 15.95 30.95 -1.89
N GLY A 142 14.83 30.26 -1.63
CA GLY A 142 13.81 30.71 -0.68
C GLY A 142 14.35 30.85 0.74
N GLU A 143 15.13 29.88 1.21
CA GLU A 143 15.72 29.94 2.55
C GLU A 143 16.79 31.02 2.70
N ARG A 144 17.60 31.23 1.65
CA ARG A 144 18.55 32.36 1.60
C ARG A 144 17.81 33.69 1.60
N ALA A 145 16.73 33.81 0.82
CA ALA A 145 15.92 35.02 0.80
C ALA A 145 15.30 35.30 2.18
N GLU A 146 14.79 34.27 2.87
CA GLU A 146 14.34 34.42 4.26
C GLU A 146 15.47 34.91 5.18
N PHE A 147 16.68 34.39 5.05
CA PHE A 147 17.82 34.85 5.85
C PHE A 147 18.15 36.33 5.57
N TYR A 148 18.19 36.74 4.30
CA TYR A 148 18.50 38.12 3.90
C TYR A 148 17.39 39.11 4.27
N TRP A 149 16.12 38.70 4.24
CA TRP A 149 14.99 39.55 4.62
C TRP A 149 14.69 39.56 6.12
N ARG A 150 15.45 38.83 6.94
CA ARG A 150 15.27 38.85 8.39
C ARG A 150 15.83 40.11 9.02
N CYS A 151 14.93 41.03 9.33
CA CYS A 151 15.16 42.17 10.21
C CYS A 151 14.65 41.88 11.63
N GLN A 152 15.29 42.48 12.64
CA GLN A 152 14.80 42.43 14.02
C GLN A 152 13.45 43.12 14.09
N LYS A 153 12.45 42.43 14.66
CA LYS A 153 11.10 43.00 14.79
C LYS A 153 11.03 43.96 15.98
N GLU A 154 10.12 44.92 15.91
CA GLU A 154 9.85 45.83 17.02
C GLU A 154 9.39 45.04 18.26
N GLY A 155 10.10 45.20 19.38
CA GLY A 155 9.86 44.44 20.62
C GLY A 155 10.52 43.06 20.69
N GLU A 156 11.24 42.60 19.66
CA GLU A 156 12.00 41.35 19.72
C GLU A 156 13.34 41.55 20.44
N SER A 157 13.65 40.66 21.40
CA SER A 157 14.95 40.69 22.08
C SER A 157 16.09 40.31 21.12
N LEU A 158 17.29 40.87 21.35
CA LEU A 158 18.46 40.55 20.53
C LEU A 158 18.77 39.04 20.52
N TYR A 159 18.55 38.36 21.65
CA TYR A 159 18.77 36.93 21.77
C TYR A 159 17.80 36.10 20.91
N GLU A 160 16.52 36.47 20.88
CA GLU A 160 15.54 35.84 19.99
C GLU A 160 15.87 36.07 18.52
N PHE A 161 16.27 37.29 18.17
CA PHE A 161 16.68 37.62 16.82
C PHE A 161 17.88 36.77 16.38
N VAL A 162 18.93 36.67 17.20
CA VAL A 162 20.10 35.83 16.93
C VAL A 162 19.73 34.34 16.87
N ALA A 163 18.85 33.87 17.75
CA ALA A 163 18.36 32.48 17.72
C ALA A 163 17.63 32.17 16.40
N LYS A 164 16.74 33.06 15.96
CA LYS A 164 16.03 32.93 14.68
C LYS A 164 16.97 33.00 13.48
N LEU A 165 17.97 33.91 13.48
CA LEU A 165 19.01 33.96 12.44
C LEU A 165 19.80 32.66 12.36
N ARG A 166 20.21 32.09 13.50
CA ARG A 166 20.88 30.79 13.55
C ARG A 166 20.00 29.67 12.98
N ASN A 167 18.70 29.70 13.25
CA ASN A 167 17.76 28.73 12.68
C ASN A 167 17.60 28.89 11.17
N CYS A 168 17.50 30.12 10.66
CA CYS A 168 17.46 30.40 9.22
C CYS A 168 18.73 29.91 8.52
N ARG A 169 19.90 30.15 9.12
CA ARG A 169 21.19 29.65 8.60
C ARG A 169 21.24 28.13 8.52
N LYS A 170 20.76 27.44 9.56
CA LYS A 170 20.73 25.96 9.59
C LYS A 170 19.92 25.40 8.41
N ARG A 171 18.75 25.99 8.14
CA ARG A 171 17.91 25.63 6.99
C ARG A 171 18.65 25.88 5.67
N ALA A 172 19.08 27.13 5.44
CA ALA A 172 19.73 27.57 4.19
C ALA A 172 21.07 26.88 3.84
N SER A 173 21.69 26.15 4.78
CA SER A 173 23.01 25.52 4.59
C SER A 173 22.94 24.02 4.27
N LEU A 174 21.75 23.43 4.14
CA LEU A 174 21.60 21.96 4.03
C LEU A 174 21.93 21.32 2.67
N GLU A 175 22.59 22.02 1.73
CA GLU A 175 23.05 21.43 0.45
C GLU A 175 24.55 21.69 0.13
N VAL A 176 25.47 21.65 1.11
CA VAL A 176 26.93 21.68 0.83
C VAL A 176 27.76 20.68 1.65
N LEU A 177 27.23 19.50 2.01
CA LEU A 177 28.06 18.36 2.41
C LEU A 177 27.47 17.05 1.87
#